data_AF-A0A316KIC2-F1
#
_entry.id   AF-A0A316KIC2-F1
#
_cell.length_a   1.000
_cell.length_b   1.000
_cell.length_c   1.000
_cell.angle_alpha   90.00
_cell.angle_beta   90.00
_cell.angle_gamma   90.00
#
_symmetry.space_group_name_H-M   'P 1'
#
loop_
_entity.id
_entity.type
_entity.pdbx_description
1 polymer ?
#
loop_
_entity_poly.entity_id
_entity_poly.type
_entity_poly.pdbx_seq_one_letter_code
_entity_poly.pdbx_strand_id
1 'polypeptide(L)'
;MKTTAKIGGLLAIITMIVVGCSTEKNTWINRNYHSLTAHYNGWYNANELIDQGMNSYRDGRVEDYYQILPIDPVPDTAEVSALYPAIDTAIVKCKKVIQNHSMPSNDRPARKKSEHNRWIDENWTTIGIASYYRRDYEGAMKSFKFVRKFYSNDPSLYVGELWMAKTNIATGNLTDAKFNLDNLDK
;
A
#
# COMPACT_ATOMS: atom_id res chain seq x y z
N MET A 1 49.22 -5.19 -27.11
CA MET A 1 48.99 -6.41 -26.29
C MET A 1 48.73 -6.12 -24.80
N LYS A 2 49.46 -5.22 -24.12
CA LYS A 2 49.22 -4.95 -22.68
C LYS A 2 47.87 -4.26 -22.39
N THR A 3 47.40 -3.39 -23.29
CA THR A 3 46.12 -2.65 -23.14
C THR A 3 44.89 -3.54 -23.35
N THR A 4 44.94 -4.46 -24.31
CA THR A 4 43.86 -5.43 -24.57
C THR A 4 43.71 -6.44 -23.43
N ALA A 5 44.81 -6.86 -22.80
CA ALA A 5 44.77 -7.69 -21.59
C ALA A 5 44.20 -6.97 -20.36
N LYS A 6 44.48 -5.66 -20.20
CA LYS A 6 43.88 -4.82 -19.15
C LYS A 6 42.38 -4.63 -19.34
N ILE A 7 41.92 -4.42 -20.58
CA ILE A 7 40.50 -4.31 -20.91
C ILE A 7 39.79 -5.65 -20.66
N GLY A 8 40.39 -6.77 -21.08
CA GLY A 8 39.84 -8.10 -20.81
C GLY A 8 39.74 -8.42 -19.31
N GLY A 9 40.75 -8.04 -18.52
CA GLY A 9 40.72 -8.16 -17.06
C GLY A 9 39.63 -7.31 -16.39
N LEU A 10 39.46 -6.06 -16.86
CA LEU A 10 38.39 -5.18 -16.38
C LEU A 10 37.00 -5.75 -16.71
N LEU A 11 36.82 -6.27 -17.93
CA LEU A 11 35.57 -6.91 -18.35
C LEU A 11 35.26 -8.15 -17.50
N ALA A 12 36.26 -8.99 -17.21
CA ALA A 12 36.08 -10.17 -16.38
C ALA A 12 35.69 -9.83 -14.93
N ILE A 13 36.28 -8.77 -14.36
CA ILE A 13 35.93 -8.26 -13.03
C ILE A 13 34.49 -7.73 -13.01
N ILE A 14 34.09 -6.96 -14.04
CA ILE A 14 32.71 -6.46 -14.18
C ILE A 14 31.72 -7.62 -14.28
N THR A 15 32.01 -8.64 -15.11
CA THR A 15 31.16 -9.82 -15.24
C THR A 15 31.02 -10.58 -13.92
N MET A 16 32.10 -10.73 -13.13
CA MET A 16 32.02 -11.37 -11.80
C MET A 16 31.17 -10.58 -10.80
N ILE A 17 31.22 -9.24 -10.84
CA ILE A 17 30.40 -8.37 -9.99
C ILE A 17 28.92 -8.49 -10.37
N VAL A 18 28.59 -8.55 -11.67
CA VAL A 18 27.21 -8.67 -12.14
C VAL A 18 26.60 -10.03 -11.79
N VAL A 19 27.36 -11.12 -11.88
CA VAL A 19 26.85 -12.48 -11.57
C VAL A 19 26.68 -12.71 -10.06
N GLY A 20 27.43 -12.00 -9.21
CA GLY A 20 27.33 -12.11 -7.74
C GLY A 20 26.18 -11.32 -7.11
N CYS A 21 25.56 -10.39 -7.83
CA CYS A 21 24.55 -9.48 -7.30
C CYS A 21 23.16 -10.13 -7.29
N SER A 22 22.85 -10.91 -6.25
CA SER A 22 21.50 -11.46 -6.04
C SER A 22 20.59 -10.42 -5.39
N THR A 23 19.49 -10.06 -6.05
CA THR A 23 18.49 -9.08 -5.57
C THR A 23 17.69 -9.59 -4.37
N GLU A 24 17.56 -10.90 -4.21
CA GLU A 24 16.70 -11.51 -3.17
C GLU A 24 17.35 -11.61 -1.79
N LYS A 25 18.69 -11.46 -1.71
CA LYS A 25 19.39 -11.52 -0.43
C LYS A 25 19.07 -10.28 0.41
N ASN A 26 18.80 -10.50 1.71
CA ASN A 26 18.62 -9.42 2.68
C ASN A 26 19.96 -8.74 3.02
N THR A 27 20.48 -7.96 2.07
CA THR A 27 21.65 -7.09 2.25
C THR A 27 21.20 -5.62 2.30
N TRP A 28 22.03 -4.73 2.85
CA TRP A 28 21.68 -3.32 2.97
C TRP A 28 21.33 -2.68 1.62
N ILE A 29 22.09 -2.95 0.56
CA ILE A 29 21.85 -2.39 -0.78
C ILE A 29 20.52 -2.89 -1.35
N ASN A 30 20.30 -4.20 -1.33
CA ASN A 30 19.06 -4.79 -1.85
C ASN A 30 17.84 -4.29 -1.09
N ARG A 31 17.91 -4.27 0.25
CA ARG A 31 16.80 -3.79 1.08
C ARG A 31 16.44 -2.34 0.78
N ASN A 32 17.44 -1.47 0.58
CA ASN A 32 17.18 -0.09 0.18
C ASN A 32 16.58 0.01 -1.22
N TYR A 33 17.05 -0.79 -2.20
CA TYR A 33 16.45 -0.84 -3.52
C TYR A 33 14.97 -1.27 -3.48
N HIS A 34 14.66 -2.37 -2.80
CA HIS A 34 13.28 -2.84 -2.61
C HIS A 34 12.42 -1.82 -1.85
N SER A 35 13.00 -1.15 -0.85
CA SER A 35 12.33 -0.12 -0.05
C SER A 35 12.01 1.13 -0.87
N LEU A 36 12.97 1.70 -1.59
CA LEU A 36 12.75 2.86 -2.46
C LEU A 36 11.72 2.56 -3.56
N THR A 37 11.81 1.37 -4.15
CA THR A 37 10.85 0.95 -5.17
C THR A 37 9.45 0.82 -4.57
N ALA A 38 9.31 0.23 -3.39
CA ALA A 38 8.02 0.07 -2.73
C ALA A 38 7.40 1.40 -2.29
N HIS A 39 8.24 2.35 -1.89
CA HIS A 39 7.82 3.70 -1.56
C HIS A 39 7.29 4.45 -2.78
N TYR A 40 8.12 4.65 -3.81
CA TYR A 40 7.75 5.53 -4.92
C TYR A 40 6.79 4.88 -5.91
N ASN A 41 7.03 3.62 -6.30
CA ASN A 41 6.22 2.97 -7.33
C ASN A 41 4.89 2.44 -6.79
N GLY A 42 4.87 2.10 -5.50
CA GLY A 42 3.70 1.59 -4.79
C GLY A 42 3.01 2.73 -4.05
N TRP A 43 3.46 2.99 -2.83
CA TRP A 43 2.79 3.89 -1.89
C TRP A 43 2.57 5.31 -2.43
N TYR A 44 3.63 6.04 -2.79
CA TYR A 44 3.53 7.44 -3.20
C TYR A 44 2.66 7.60 -4.45
N ASN A 45 2.97 6.89 -5.53
CA ASN A 45 2.20 6.98 -6.78
C ASN A 45 0.75 6.52 -6.63
N ALA A 46 0.47 5.53 -5.78
CA ALA A 46 -0.90 5.07 -5.54
C ALA A 46 -1.71 6.09 -4.74
N ASN A 47 -1.13 6.67 -3.68
CA ASN A 47 -1.82 7.70 -2.90
C ASN A 47 -2.04 8.97 -3.73
N GLU A 48 -1.06 9.41 -4.51
CA GLU A 48 -1.20 10.57 -5.41
C GLU A 48 -2.37 10.38 -6.39
N LEU A 49 -2.51 9.19 -6.99
CA LEU A 49 -3.64 8.88 -7.89
C LEU A 49 -4.99 8.92 -7.17
N ILE A 50 -5.06 8.40 -5.94
CA ILE A 50 -6.28 8.40 -5.13
C ILE A 50 -6.63 9.84 -4.75
N ASP A 51 -5.66 10.63 -4.31
CA ASP A 51 -5.83 12.01 -3.87
C ASP A 51 -6.31 12.90 -5.02
N GLN A 52 -5.71 12.77 -6.21
CA GLN A 52 -6.18 13.49 -7.41
C GLN A 52 -7.64 13.15 -7.76
N GLY A 53 -8.00 11.86 -7.70
CA GLY A 53 -9.37 11.42 -7.95
C GLY A 53 -10.36 11.93 -6.91
N MET A 54 -10.01 11.86 -5.63
CA MET A 54 -10.85 12.32 -4.53
C MET A 54 -10.96 13.85 -4.48
N ASN A 55 -9.92 14.59 -4.82
CA ASN A 55 -9.97 16.05 -4.92
C ASN A 55 -10.87 16.48 -6.08
N SER A 56 -10.76 15.82 -7.24
CA SER A 56 -11.65 16.07 -8.38
C SER A 56 -13.12 15.80 -8.03
N TYR A 57 -13.39 14.75 -7.24
CA TYR A 57 -14.73 14.47 -6.70
C TYR A 57 -15.22 15.59 -5.79
N ARG A 58 -14.40 16.01 -4.82
CA ARG A 58 -14.76 17.07 -3.86
C ARG A 58 -15.01 18.41 -4.54
N ASP A 59 -14.15 18.79 -5.48
CA ASP A 59 -14.26 20.06 -6.22
C ASP A 59 -15.48 20.09 -7.15
N GLY A 60 -15.90 18.93 -7.66
CA GLY A 60 -17.07 18.78 -8.53
C GLY A 60 -18.40 18.55 -7.79
N ARG A 61 -18.36 18.34 -6.46
CA ARG A 61 -19.54 18.04 -5.66
C ARG A 61 -20.41 19.29 -5.47
N VAL A 62 -21.72 19.13 -5.69
CA VAL A 62 -22.70 20.18 -5.40
C VAL A 62 -23.32 19.91 -4.03
N GLU A 63 -23.20 20.85 -3.10
CA GLU A 63 -23.70 20.69 -1.73
C GLU A 63 -25.17 21.08 -1.57
N ASP A 64 -25.90 20.27 -0.80
CA ASP A 64 -27.27 20.58 -0.35
C ASP A 64 -27.24 21.22 1.03
N TYR A 65 -27.33 22.55 1.07
CA TYR A 65 -27.31 23.33 2.31
C TYR A 65 -28.60 23.25 3.14
N TYR A 66 -29.64 22.55 2.67
CA TYR A 66 -30.83 22.25 3.48
C TYR A 66 -30.66 21.01 4.35
N GLN A 67 -29.57 20.26 4.18
CA GLN A 67 -29.25 19.08 4.96
C GLN A 67 -28.02 19.29 5.85
N ILE A 68 -27.83 18.40 6.82
CA ILE A 68 -26.61 18.37 7.60
C ILE A 68 -25.48 17.92 6.68
N LEU A 69 -24.48 18.78 6.52
CA LEU A 69 -23.33 18.47 5.68
C LEU A 69 -22.48 17.35 6.29
N PRO A 70 -22.06 16.36 5.48
CA PRO A 70 -21.17 15.32 5.95
C PRO A 70 -19.78 15.88 6.27
N ILE A 71 -19.16 15.38 7.33
CA ILE A 71 -17.80 15.81 7.74
C ILE A 71 -16.74 15.32 6.74
N ASP A 72 -16.91 14.11 6.17
CA ASP A 72 -15.99 13.51 5.20
C ASP A 72 -16.82 12.96 4.02
N PRO A 73 -17.15 13.81 3.02
CA PRO A 73 -17.93 13.40 1.86
C PRO A 73 -17.12 12.41 1.02
N VAL A 74 -17.75 11.29 0.69
CA VAL A 74 -17.15 10.22 -0.12
C VAL A 74 -18.16 9.75 -1.17
N PRO A 75 -17.72 9.33 -2.38
CA PRO A 75 -18.62 9.08 -3.52
C PRO A 75 -19.59 7.95 -3.24
N ASP A 76 -20.88 8.07 -3.54
CA ASP A 76 -21.80 6.95 -3.40
C ASP A 76 -21.55 5.82 -4.43
N THR A 77 -22.40 4.78 -4.43
CA THR A 77 -22.25 3.64 -5.36
C THR A 77 -22.45 4.00 -6.83
N ALA A 78 -23.15 5.09 -7.14
CA ALA A 78 -23.32 5.59 -8.50
C ALA A 78 -22.14 6.50 -8.90
N GLU A 79 -21.73 7.40 -8.01
CA GLU A 79 -20.65 8.38 -8.22
C GLU A 79 -19.27 7.73 -8.33
N VAL A 80 -19.01 6.66 -7.57
CA VAL A 80 -17.69 6.01 -7.49
C VAL A 80 -17.19 5.47 -8.83
N SER A 81 -18.10 5.18 -9.77
CA SER A 81 -17.76 4.66 -11.10
C SER A 81 -16.77 5.54 -11.86
N ALA A 82 -16.84 6.87 -11.67
CA ALA A 82 -15.91 7.83 -12.27
C ALA A 82 -14.47 7.73 -11.70
N LEU A 83 -14.31 7.22 -10.48
CA LEU A 83 -13.01 7.07 -9.81
C LEU A 83 -12.36 5.71 -10.04
N TYR A 84 -13.07 4.74 -10.61
CA TYR A 84 -12.55 3.39 -10.84
C TYR A 84 -11.20 3.35 -11.57
N PRO A 85 -10.95 4.14 -12.63
CA PRO A 85 -9.65 4.12 -13.30
C PRO A 85 -8.48 4.48 -12.38
N ALA A 86 -8.64 5.52 -11.54
CA ALA A 86 -7.61 5.96 -10.61
C ALA A 86 -7.41 4.94 -9.47
N ILE A 87 -8.51 4.51 -8.85
CA ILE A 87 -8.52 3.57 -7.73
C ILE A 87 -7.96 2.19 -8.14
N ASP A 88 -8.40 1.64 -9.26
CA ASP A 88 -7.93 0.32 -9.72
C ASP A 88 -6.45 0.35 -10.08
N THR A 89 -6.00 1.44 -10.70
CA THR A 89 -4.58 1.64 -11.00
C THR A 89 -3.75 1.70 -9.73
N ALA A 90 -4.21 2.42 -8.70
CA ALA A 90 -3.55 2.49 -7.40
C ALA A 90 -3.45 1.11 -6.73
N ILE A 91 -4.55 0.35 -6.70
CA ILE A 91 -4.59 -1.02 -6.15
C ILE A 91 -3.62 -1.94 -6.89
N VAL A 92 -3.60 -1.91 -8.23
CA VAL A 92 -2.70 -2.74 -9.04
C VAL A 92 -1.22 -2.40 -8.78
N LYS A 93 -0.89 -1.11 -8.67
CA LYS A 93 0.49 -0.65 -8.34
C LYS A 93 0.94 -1.20 -6.99
N CYS A 94 0.13 -1.03 -5.95
CA CYS A 94 0.44 -1.54 -4.62
C CYS A 94 0.56 -3.07 -4.62
N LYS A 95 -0.37 -3.80 -5.24
CA LYS A 95 -0.32 -5.27 -5.34
C LYS A 95 0.97 -5.75 -6.03
N LYS A 96 1.35 -5.10 -7.13
CA LYS A 96 2.59 -5.43 -7.86
C LYS A 96 3.82 -5.20 -7.00
N VAL A 97 3.85 -4.11 -6.23
CA VAL A 97 4.96 -3.83 -5.31
C VAL A 97 5.03 -4.84 -4.18
N ILE A 98 3.90 -5.15 -3.54
CA ILE A 98 3.83 -6.14 -2.47
C ILE A 98 4.33 -7.49 -2.97
N GLN A 99 3.91 -7.91 -4.17
CA GLN A 99 4.36 -9.16 -4.77
C GLN A 99 5.88 -9.18 -5.02
N ASN A 100 6.44 -8.13 -5.60
CA ASN A 100 7.81 -8.13 -6.11
C ASN A 100 8.87 -7.64 -5.11
N HIS A 101 8.47 -6.93 -4.06
CA HIS A 101 9.41 -6.26 -3.15
C HIS A 101 9.19 -6.59 -1.67
N SER A 102 8.34 -7.57 -1.34
CA SER A 102 8.29 -8.13 0.02
C SER A 102 9.58 -8.89 0.33
N MET A 103 10.09 -8.75 1.55
CA MET A 103 11.33 -9.37 2.00
C MET A 103 11.16 -10.00 3.39
N PRO A 104 11.15 -11.33 3.56
CA PRO A 104 11.23 -12.34 2.51
C PRO A 104 10.03 -12.31 1.56
N SER A 105 10.22 -12.89 0.38
CA SER A 105 9.18 -12.95 -0.64
C SER A 105 7.92 -13.69 -0.18
N ASN A 106 6.79 -13.36 -0.79
CA ASN A 106 5.45 -13.78 -0.37
C ASN A 106 5.04 -15.19 -0.83
N ASP A 107 5.93 -15.95 -1.46
CA ASP A 107 5.70 -17.34 -1.90
C ASP A 107 5.53 -18.32 -0.74
N ARG A 108 6.02 -17.99 0.46
CA ARG A 108 5.81 -18.80 1.68
C ARG A 108 5.42 -17.92 2.87
N PRO A 109 4.21 -17.33 2.87
CA PRO A 109 3.82 -16.34 3.87
C PRO A 109 3.76 -16.93 5.29
N ALA A 110 3.45 -18.22 5.44
CA ALA A 110 3.47 -18.92 6.72
C ALA A 110 4.88 -19.01 7.36
N ARG A 111 5.95 -18.81 6.57
CA ARG A 111 7.34 -18.82 7.04
C ARG A 111 7.90 -17.41 7.27
N LYS A 112 7.11 -16.37 7.00
CA LYS A 112 7.50 -14.97 7.15
C LYS A 112 7.46 -14.59 8.63
N LYS A 113 8.62 -14.52 9.27
CA LYS A 113 8.74 -14.06 10.67
C LYS A 113 8.70 -12.55 10.79
N SER A 114 9.26 -11.84 9.81
CA SER A 114 9.32 -10.38 9.76
C SER A 114 9.41 -9.91 8.31
N GLU A 115 8.77 -8.78 8.02
CA GLU A 115 8.98 -8.01 6.80
C GLU A 115 10.17 -7.07 7.00
N HIS A 116 11.10 -7.05 6.04
CA HIS A 116 12.32 -6.23 6.08
C HIS A 116 12.21 -4.99 5.19
N ASN A 117 11.25 -4.97 4.28
CA ASN A 117 10.91 -3.79 3.50
C ASN A 117 9.86 -2.96 4.25
N ARG A 118 10.31 -1.82 4.76
CA ARG A 118 9.53 -0.91 5.60
C ARG A 118 8.27 -0.29 4.97
N TRP A 119 8.05 -0.47 3.67
CA TRP A 119 6.96 0.20 2.93
C TRP A 119 5.81 -0.75 2.55
N ILE A 120 5.92 -2.03 2.90
CA ILE A 120 4.97 -3.05 2.41
C ILE A 120 3.63 -2.94 3.14
N ASP A 121 3.65 -2.61 4.42
CA ASP A 121 2.49 -2.34 5.26
C ASP A 121 1.74 -1.10 4.80
N GLU A 122 2.41 -0.01 4.43
CA GLU A 122 1.74 1.18 3.90
C GLU A 122 1.15 0.91 2.51
N ASN A 123 1.76 0.04 1.71
CA ASN A 123 1.13 -0.42 0.47
C ASN A 123 -0.16 -1.22 0.76
N TRP A 124 -0.21 -2.02 1.83
CA TRP A 124 -1.43 -2.71 2.26
C TRP A 124 -2.50 -1.74 2.78
N THR A 125 -2.13 -0.73 3.58
CA THR A 125 -3.08 0.29 4.04
C THR A 125 -3.63 1.09 2.87
N THR A 126 -2.80 1.50 1.91
CA THR A 126 -3.25 2.18 0.68
C THR A 126 -4.23 1.33 -0.13
N ILE A 127 -4.01 0.00 -0.27
CA ILE A 127 -5.01 -0.89 -0.91
C ILE A 127 -6.33 -0.84 -0.13
N GLY A 128 -6.28 -0.91 1.19
CA GLY A 128 -7.48 -0.87 2.03
C GLY A 128 -8.27 0.42 1.86
N ILE A 129 -7.58 1.57 1.85
CA ILE A 129 -8.16 2.90 1.65
C ILE A 129 -8.77 3.02 0.26
N ALA A 130 -8.03 2.60 -0.78
CA ALA A 130 -8.51 2.59 -2.16
C ALA A 130 -9.76 1.73 -2.32
N SER A 131 -9.77 0.52 -1.74
CA SER A 131 -10.95 -0.38 -1.73
C SER A 131 -12.13 0.24 -0.99
N TYR A 132 -11.91 0.95 0.13
CA TYR A 132 -12.98 1.66 0.82
C TYR A 132 -13.62 2.73 -0.08
N TYR A 133 -12.81 3.57 -0.73
CA TYR A 133 -13.32 4.55 -1.69
C TYR A 133 -14.03 3.89 -2.87
N ARG A 134 -13.56 2.71 -3.31
CA ARG A 134 -14.21 1.90 -4.34
C ARG A 134 -15.57 1.33 -3.95
N ARG A 135 -16.00 1.45 -2.69
CA ARG A 135 -17.15 0.72 -2.11
C ARG A 135 -16.97 -0.79 -2.02
N ASP A 136 -15.73 -1.26 -2.15
CA ASP A 136 -15.34 -2.63 -1.83
C ASP A 136 -14.96 -2.73 -0.35
N TYR A 137 -15.97 -2.65 0.52
CA TYR A 137 -15.77 -2.70 1.98
C TYR A 137 -15.20 -4.05 2.44
N GLU A 138 -15.51 -5.14 1.74
CA GLU A 138 -14.95 -6.46 2.04
C GLU A 138 -13.45 -6.50 1.75
N GLY A 139 -13.02 -6.00 0.58
CA GLY A 139 -11.60 -5.89 0.21
C GLY A 139 -10.84 -4.93 1.12
N ALA A 140 -11.46 -3.81 1.51
CA ALA A 140 -10.90 -2.87 2.47
C ALA A 140 -10.60 -3.56 3.81
N MET A 141 -11.63 -4.20 4.38
CA MET A 141 -11.53 -4.91 5.66
C MET A 141 -10.49 -6.04 5.62
N LYS A 142 -10.40 -6.80 4.52
CA LYS A 142 -9.37 -7.83 4.34
C LYS A 142 -7.96 -7.25 4.42
N SER A 143 -7.73 -6.12 3.77
CA SER A 143 -6.42 -5.45 3.75
C SER A 143 -6.05 -4.94 5.14
N PHE A 144 -6.95 -4.26 5.84
CA PHE A 144 -6.67 -3.76 7.19
C PHE A 144 -6.53 -4.87 8.23
N LYS A 145 -7.32 -5.95 8.13
CA LYS A 145 -7.13 -7.15 8.97
C LYS A 145 -5.78 -7.82 8.73
N PHE A 146 -5.29 -7.81 7.49
CA PHE A 146 -3.92 -8.26 7.19
C PHE A 146 -2.90 -7.38 7.91
N VAL A 147 -3.03 -6.06 7.82
CA VAL A 147 -2.15 -5.11 8.50
C VAL A 147 -2.13 -5.38 10.01
N ARG A 148 -3.30 -5.44 10.64
CA ARG A 148 -3.43 -5.75 12.07
C ARG A 148 -2.76 -7.06 12.48
N LYS A 149 -2.89 -8.11 11.66
CA LYS A 149 -2.37 -9.43 11.97
C LYS A 149 -0.84 -9.51 11.85
N PHE A 150 -0.27 -8.88 10.83
CA PHE A 150 1.13 -9.08 10.45
C PHE A 150 2.04 -7.91 10.83
N TYR A 151 1.48 -6.76 11.16
CA TYR A 151 2.20 -5.53 11.51
C TYR A 151 1.68 -4.93 12.83
N SER A 152 1.44 -5.78 13.83
CA SER A 152 0.86 -5.39 15.12
C SER A 152 1.74 -4.44 15.95
N ASN A 153 3.02 -4.31 15.61
CA ASN A 153 3.99 -3.45 16.31
C ASN A 153 4.37 -2.22 15.48
N ASP A 154 3.66 -1.96 14.38
CA ASP A 154 3.95 -0.88 13.45
C ASP A 154 2.87 0.23 13.54
N PRO A 155 3.22 1.52 13.36
CA PRO A 155 2.24 2.60 13.23
C PRO A 155 1.10 2.35 12.23
N SER A 156 1.34 1.55 11.19
CA SER A 156 0.33 1.10 10.23
C SER A 156 -0.86 0.37 10.90
N LEU A 157 -0.69 -0.21 12.09
CA LEU A 157 -1.78 -0.78 12.88
C LEU A 157 -2.87 0.25 13.18
N TYR A 158 -2.50 1.45 13.63
CA TYR A 158 -3.45 2.50 14.00
C TYR A 158 -4.22 3.00 12.78
N VAL A 159 -3.55 3.11 11.63
CA VAL A 159 -4.21 3.39 10.35
C VAL A 159 -5.22 2.29 10.02
N GLY A 160 -4.80 1.03 10.15
CA GLY A 160 -5.69 -0.11 9.95
C GLY A 160 -6.92 -0.09 10.85
N GLU A 161 -6.76 0.12 12.15
CA GLU A 161 -7.86 0.18 13.13
C GLU A 161 -8.82 1.33 12.83
N LEU A 162 -8.31 2.54 12.55
CA LEU A 162 -9.13 3.69 12.17
C LEU A 162 -9.98 3.40 10.92
N TRP A 163 -9.36 2.82 9.88
CA TRP A 163 -10.08 2.54 8.64
C TRP A 163 -11.01 1.32 8.72
N MET A 164 -10.73 0.34 9.59
CA MET A 164 -11.71 -0.69 9.95
C MET A 164 -12.91 -0.06 10.64
N ALA A 165 -12.71 0.89 11.56
CA ALA A 165 -13.79 1.63 12.18
C ALA A 165 -14.63 2.38 11.14
N LYS A 166 -13.99 3.15 10.24
CA LYS A 166 -14.68 3.83 9.12
C LYS A 166 -15.48 2.86 8.25
N THR A 167 -14.89 1.71 7.91
CA THR A 167 -15.56 0.66 7.12
C THR A 167 -16.79 0.12 7.84
N ASN A 168 -16.67 -0.20 9.12
CA ASN A 168 -17.78 -0.68 9.94
C ASN A 168 -18.89 0.36 10.10
N ILE A 169 -18.55 1.64 10.25
CA ILE A 169 -19.53 2.75 10.25
C ILE A 169 -20.28 2.80 8.92
N ALA A 170 -19.56 2.75 7.80
CA ALA A 170 -20.14 2.81 6.46
C ALA A 170 -21.09 1.64 6.17
N THR A 171 -20.86 0.47 6.78
CA THR A 171 -21.74 -0.70 6.65
C THR A 171 -22.78 -0.83 7.76
N GLY A 172 -22.86 0.12 8.69
CA GLY A 172 -23.82 0.12 9.81
C GLY A 172 -23.45 -0.78 11.00
N ASN A 173 -22.25 -1.38 11.02
CA ASN A 173 -21.76 -2.25 12.09
C ASN A 173 -21.16 -1.43 13.24
N LEU A 174 -21.98 -0.61 13.91
CA LEU A 174 -21.51 0.38 14.89
C LEU A 174 -20.82 -0.23 16.12
N THR A 175 -21.21 -1.44 16.54
CA THR A 175 -20.56 -2.15 17.65
C THR A 175 -19.10 -2.47 17.35
N ASP A 176 -18.83 -3.02 16.17
CA ASP A 176 -17.46 -3.35 15.75
C ASP A 176 -16.65 -2.07 15.51
N ALA A 177 -17.26 -1.04 14.93
CA ALA A 177 -16.63 0.26 14.77
C ALA A 177 -16.17 0.83 16.11
N LYS A 178 -17.02 0.78 17.13
CA LYS A 178 -16.66 1.22 18.48
C LYS A 178 -15.47 0.42 19.03
N PHE A 179 -15.47 -0.91 18.87
CA PHE A 179 -14.36 -1.74 19.31
C PHE A 179 -13.03 -1.36 18.63
N ASN A 180 -13.07 -1.07 17.31
CA ASN A 180 -11.89 -0.59 16.59
C ASN A 180 -11.40 0.77 17.11
N LEU A 181 -12.31 1.72 17.40
CA LEU A 181 -11.95 3.02 17.97
C LEU A 181 -11.38 2.91 19.39
N ASP A 182 -11.99 2.09 20.25
CA ASP A 182 -11.52 1.84 21.62
C ASP A 182 -10.11 1.18 21.63
N ASN A 183 -9.67 0.56 20.52
CA ASN A 183 -8.29 0.06 20.39
C ASN A 183 -7.27 1.14 20.03
N LEU A 184 -7.71 2.30 19.51
CA LEU A 184 -6.83 3.43 19.21
C LEU A 184 -6.48 4.24 20.46
N ASP A 185 -7.33 4.19 21.49
CA ASP A 185 -7.16 4.93 22.75
C ASP A 185 -6.20 4.26 23.75
N LYS A 186 -5.68 3.07 23.42
CA LYS A 186 -4.78 2.27 24.26
C LYS A 186 -3.32 2.52 23.92
#